data_AF-A0A067BDT7-F1
#
_entry.id   AF-A0A067BDT7-F1
#
_cell.length_a   1.000
_cell.length_b   1.000
_cell.length_c   1.000
_cell.angle_alpha   90.00
_cell.angle_beta   90.00
_cell.angle_gamma   90.00
#
_symmetry.space_group_name_H-M   'P 1'
#
loop_
_entity.id
_entity.type
_entity.pdbx_description
1 polymer ?
#
loop_
_entity_poly.entity_id
_entity_poly.type
_entity_poly.pdbx_seq_one_letter_code
_entity_poly.pdbx_strand_id
1 'polypeptide(L)' 'MVEGAAVRAIIIGAGQRGRAYAEYALERPDLFQVVGVAEPVAYWRDHTASTYVGVGIHTP' A
#
# COMPACT_ATOMS: atom_id res chain seq x y z
N MET A 1 -23.02 -13.15 1.29
CA MET A 1 -21.61 -13.54 1.48
C MET A 1 -20.88 -12.26 1.87
N VAL A 2 -20.46 -12.10 3.12
CA VAL A 2 -19.54 -10.98 3.43
C VAL A 2 -18.18 -11.48 3.01
N GLU A 3 -17.85 -11.27 1.75
CA GLU A 3 -16.48 -11.41 1.26
C GLU A 3 -15.63 -10.44 2.09
N GLY A 4 -14.63 -10.96 2.80
CA GLY A 4 -13.89 -10.17 3.79
C GLY A 4 -13.26 -8.96 3.12
N ALA A 5 -13.59 -7.76 3.60
CA ALA A 5 -13.05 -6.52 3.03
C ALA A 5 -11.51 -6.56 3.01
N ALA A 6 -10.91 -6.00 1.95
CA ALA A 6 -9.46 -5.96 1.76
C ALA A 6 -8.74 -5.46 3.03
N VAL A 7 -7.62 -6.09 3.37
CA VAL A 7 -6.78 -5.67 4.49
C VAL A 7 -6.16 -4.31 4.15
N ARG A 8 -6.38 -3.32 5.02
CA ARG A 8 -5.87 -1.96 4.85
C ARG A 8 -4.64 -1.76 5.74
N ALA A 9 -3.51 -1.40 5.14
CA ALA A 9 -2.24 -1.30 5.84
C ALA A 9 -1.48 -0.01 5.55
N ILE A 10 -0.64 0.38 6.50
CA ILE A 10 0.37 1.42 6.34
C ILE A 10 1.74 0.75 6.27
N ILE A 11 2.57 1.16 5.31
CA ILE A 11 3.95 0.68 5.20
C ILE A 11 4.85 1.50 6.10
N ILE A 12 5.54 0.86 7.04
CA ILE A 12 6.56 1.48 7.89
C ILE A 12 7.94 1.13 7.32
N GLY A 13 8.65 2.12 6.79
CA GLY A 13 9.96 1.95 6.16
C GLY A 13 9.88 1.49 4.70
N ALA A 14 10.11 2.41 3.77
CA ALA A 14 10.11 2.16 2.31
C ALA A 14 11.43 1.61 1.75
N GLY A 15 12.12 0.79 2.53
CA GLY A 15 13.25 -0.01 2.05
C GLY A 15 12.78 -1.15 1.12
N GLN A 16 13.68 -2.07 0.78
CA GLN A 16 13.34 -3.19 -0.11
C GLN A 16 12.17 -4.03 0.40
N ARG A 17 12.15 -4.36 1.70
CA ARG A 17 11.07 -5.19 2.28
C ARG A 17 9.73 -4.46 2.30
N GLY A 18 9.71 -3.20 2.72
CA GLY A 18 8.48 -2.41 2.74
C GLY A 18 7.86 -2.27 1.35
N ARG A 19 8.68 -2.04 0.32
CA ARG A 19 8.23 -2.00 -1.07
C ARG A 19 7.78 -3.35 -1.60
N ALA A 20 8.48 -4.45 -1.27
CA ALA A 20 8.05 -5.79 -1.64
C ALA A 20 6.68 -6.16 -1.03
N TYR A 21 6.39 -5.74 0.20
CA TYR A 21 5.05 -5.91 0.78
C TYR A 21 4.00 -5.01 0.12
N ALA A 22 4.38 -3.78 -0.24
CA ALA A 22 3.50 -2.84 -0.90
C ALA A 22 3.11 -3.27 -2.33
N GLU A 23 4.03 -3.94 -3.03
CA GLU A 23 3.82 -4.47 -4.39
C GLU A 23 2.64 -5.44 -4.48
N TYR A 24 2.36 -6.19 -3.41
CA TYR A 24 1.21 -7.08 -3.36
C TYR A 24 -0.13 -6.36 -3.57
N ALA A 25 -0.24 -5.07 -3.22
CA ALA A 25 -1.44 -4.27 -3.47
C ALA A 25 -1.68 -3.98 -4.97
N LEU A 26 -0.62 -4.03 -5.79
CA LEU A 26 -0.74 -3.93 -7.25
C LEU A 26 -1.28 -5.22 -7.85
N GLU A 27 -0.86 -6.37 -7.32
CA GLU A 27 -1.26 -7.69 -7.80
C GLU A 27 -2.67 -8.06 -7.33
N ARG A 28 -3.00 -7.79 -6.06
CA ARG A 28 -4.22 -8.22 -5.38
C ARG A 28 -4.92 -7.07 -4.62
N PRO A 29 -5.35 -6.00 -5.31
CA PRO A 29 -6.05 -4.87 -4.69
C PRO A 29 -7.37 -5.23 -4.00
N ASP A 30 -7.96 -6.38 -4.38
CA ASP A 30 -9.15 -6.97 -3.78
C ASP A 30 -8.88 -7.55 -2.38
N LEU A 31 -7.64 -7.93 -2.09
CA LEU A 31 -7.23 -8.54 -0.83
C LEU A 31 -6.42 -7.59 0.06
N PHE A 32 -5.63 -6.70 -0.52
CA PHE A 32 -4.69 -5.86 0.22
C PHE A 32 -4.58 -4.45 -0.38
N GLN A 33 -4.67 -3.44 0.49
CA GLN A 33 -4.64 -2.03 0.10
C GLN A 33 -3.67 -1.25 0.97
N VAL A 34 -2.73 -0.55 0.34
CA VAL A 34 -1.86 0.40 1.05
C VAL A 34 -2.59 1.74 1.15
N VAL A 35 -2.82 2.18 2.38
CA VAL A 35 -3.52 3.46 2.66
C VAL A 35 -2.55 4.57 3.08
N GLY A 36 -1.27 4.26 3.27
CA GLY A 36 -0.25 5.23 3.62
C GLY A 36 1.14 4.62 3.77
N VAL A 37 2.14 5.49 3.90
CA VAL A 37 3.53 5.13 4.14
C VAL A 37 4.17 6.09 5.14
N ALA A 38 4.95 5.56 6.07
CA ALA A 38 5.79 6.33 6.99
C ALA A 38 7.26 5.99 6.72
N GLU A 39 8.02 6.97 6.22
CA GLU A 39 9.44 6.83 5.94
C GLU A 39 10.14 8.21 6.09
N PRO A 40 11.33 8.29 6.73
CA PRO A 40 12.03 9.56 7.01
C PRO A 40 12.68 10.27 5.80
N VAL A 41 13.20 9.53 4.83
CA VAL A 41 13.77 10.01 3.56
C VAL A 41 12.66 10.33 2.56
N ALA A 42 12.42 11.63 2.34
CA ALA A 42 11.37 12.13 1.45
C ALA A 42 11.31 11.42 0.08
N TYR A 43 12.45 11.22 -0.59
CA TYR A 43 12.49 10.50 -1.86
C TYR A 43 11.83 9.12 -1.80
N TRP A 44 12.13 8.30 -0.78
CA TRP A 44 11.58 6.95 -0.65
C TRP A 44 10.13 6.96 -0.20
N ARG A 45 9.77 7.88 0.69
CA ARG A 45 8.39 8.10 1.11
C ARG A 45 7.52 8.47 -0.09
N ASP A 46 7.93 9.47 -0.87
CA ASP A 46 7.15 10.03 -1.96
C ASP A 46 7.04 9.04 -3.12
N HIS A 47 8.14 8.36 -3.47
CA HIS A 47 8.13 7.26 -4.45
C HIS A 47 7.17 6.13 -4.05
N THR A 48 7.17 5.72 -2.78
CA THR A 48 6.30 4.64 -2.30
C THR A 48 4.85 5.09 -2.24
N ALA A 49 4.60 6.34 -1.81
CA ALA A 49 3.27 6.92 -1.79
C ALA A 49 2.67 6.97 -3.20
N SER A 50 3.41 7.50 -4.18
CA SER A 50 2.92 7.62 -5.56
C SER A 50 2.72 6.28 -6.26
N THR A 51 3.42 5.23 -5.83
CA THR A 51 3.37 3.91 -6.48
C THR A 51 2.27 3.02 -5.93
N TYR A 52 2.06 3.01 -4.60
CA TYR A 52 1.23 1.98 -3.95
C TYR A 52 0.02 2.53 -3.21
N VAL A 53 0.05 3.79 -2.73
CA VAL A 53 -1.04 4.31 -1.90
C VAL A 53 -2.27 4.57 -2.76
N GLY A 54 -3.41 4.03 -2.34
CA GLY A 54 -4.70 4.27 -3.02
C GLY A 54 -5.04 3.26 -4.13
N VAL A 55 -4.15 2.32 -4.43
CA VAL A 55 -4.41 1.27 -5.42
C VAL A 55 -5.62 0.44 -4.99
N GLY A 56 -6.58 0.26 -5.90
CA GLY A 56 -7.79 -0.52 -5.65
C GLY A 56 -8.83 0.14 -4.74
N ILE A 57 -8.56 1.34 -4.22
CA ILE A 57 -9.50 2.05 -3.35
C ILE A 57 -10.53 2.74 -4.25
N HIS A 58 -11.74 2.20 -4.32
CA HIS A 58 -12.88 2.89 -4.90
C HIS A 58 -13.71 3.46 -3.76
N THR A 59 -13.91 4.77 -3.77
CA THR A 59 -14.86 5.41 -2.84
C THR A 59 -16.27 5.03 -3.30
N PRO A 60 -17.19 4.64 -2.40
CA PRO A 60 -18.59 4.39 -2.77
C PRO A 60 -19.25 5.63 -3.37
#